data_AF-A0A0K2TR28-F1
#
_entry.id   AF-A0A0K2TR28-F1
#
_cell.length_a   1.000
_cell.length_b   1.000
_cell.length_c   1.000
_cell.angle_alpha   90.00
_cell.angle_beta   90.00
_cell.angle_gamma   90.00
#
_symmetry.space_group_name_H-M   'P 1'
#
loop_
_entity.id
_entity.type
_entity.pdbx_description
1 polymer ?
#
loop_
_entity_poly.entity_id
_entity_poly.type
_entity_poly.pdbx_seq_one_letter_code
_entity_poly.pdbx_strand_id
1 'polypeptide(L)'
;PLNKSLSTVTILSSSMPPFSAPFCLLQLCGDVESNPGPRGRPEKPDPVKLMETKMEEQEQKIEGMNEIIKGQEEIIKDLQNKQVVAEERIEKLQKNQESIAEDLRNEVQTIKSSMSGVDSLGESSALVNDKVTQLGKVVEDIQEQLHEIDKSHQNNLVFYGIKCDSGINESPAVVEAKVREVLVHHMHITRDVLIQRVRRSWNGPDIRGSKPITVSFDKWHDKEDVLRKGKLLRGSHIYVGEDFSKKVKEHRAELMRFMREIKRRNPKVKCSLKYDKLFINKDIYAYNDMSGMVEQIRNTELEQIYDKLLFSSSPTTPRSSSISPTRRRRTKSSHANLKKSHSTESGLHTLAPNSPVHENGKEGPQSDANGIEHEGEDNGMSTSMAEDESDSECVSKSNDTESGRRESPRRKSNPNIPETIPE
;
A
#
# COMPACT_ATOMS: atom_id res chain seq x y z
N PRO A 1 -44.22 26.06 9.78
CA PRO A 1 -43.65 27.31 10.35
C PRO A 1 -43.15 28.23 9.23
N LEU A 2 -44.10 28.95 8.63
CA LEU A 2 -44.24 30.43 8.66
C LEU A 2 -43.43 31.08 7.51
N ASN A 3 -44.07 31.50 6.40
CA ASN A 3 -44.80 32.78 6.21
C ASN A 3 -43.86 33.99 6.42
N LYS A 4 -43.81 35.07 5.64
CA LYS A 4 -44.71 35.72 4.66
C LYS A 4 -43.93 36.96 4.14
N SER A 5 -43.94 37.27 2.85
CA SER A 5 -44.74 38.33 2.19
C SER A 5 -44.21 39.79 2.25
N LEU A 6 -43.96 40.34 1.05
CA LEU A 6 -44.55 41.56 0.48
C LEU A 6 -44.36 42.96 1.13
N SER A 7 -43.94 43.88 0.25
CA SER A 7 -44.49 45.23 -0.04
C SER A 7 -44.29 46.38 0.97
N THR A 8 -43.91 47.57 0.50
CA THR A 8 -44.82 48.67 0.06
C THR A 8 -44.10 50.03 0.09
N VAL A 9 -44.36 50.86 -0.92
CA VAL A 9 -44.07 52.31 -1.01
C VAL A 9 -45.05 53.10 -0.14
N THR A 10 -44.63 54.10 0.65
CA THR A 10 -45.47 55.30 0.92
C THR A 10 -44.66 56.52 1.38
N ILE A 11 -45.04 57.67 0.82
CA ILE A 11 -44.67 59.05 1.13
C ILE A 11 -45.62 59.58 2.22
N LEU A 12 -45.16 60.48 3.11
CA LEU A 12 -45.81 61.77 3.50
C LEU A 12 -45.62 62.19 4.97
N SER A 13 -45.16 63.45 5.12
CA SER A 13 -45.62 64.47 6.10
C SER A 13 -45.39 64.17 7.61
N SER A 14 -45.26 65.07 8.57
CA SER A 14 -45.50 66.51 8.74
C SER A 14 -44.97 66.87 10.14
N SER A 15 -44.57 68.11 10.39
CA SER A 15 -45.02 68.93 11.53
C SER A 15 -44.12 70.15 11.77
N MET A 16 -44.76 71.32 11.82
CA MET A 16 -44.30 72.55 12.49
C MET A 16 -44.96 72.63 13.88
N PRO A 17 -44.79 73.72 14.66
CA PRO A 17 -43.69 74.11 15.57
C PRO A 17 -44.20 74.15 17.05
N PRO A 18 -43.46 74.70 18.05
CA PRO A 18 -43.69 76.13 18.40
C PRO A 18 -42.51 76.89 19.07
N PHE A 19 -42.62 78.23 18.98
CA PHE A 19 -42.20 79.27 19.94
C PHE A 19 -41.03 79.03 20.94
N SER A 20 -40.01 79.89 20.85
CA SER A 20 -39.41 80.55 22.04
C SER A 20 -38.71 81.84 21.62
N ALA A 21 -39.09 82.94 22.29
CA ALA A 21 -38.72 84.32 22.04
C ALA A 21 -37.22 84.65 22.23
N PRO A 22 -36.73 85.76 21.67
CA PRO A 22 -35.67 86.56 22.28
C PRO A 22 -36.29 87.75 23.02
N PHE A 23 -36.14 87.82 24.34
CA PHE A 23 -36.46 88.99 25.14
C PHE A 23 -35.32 89.26 26.13
N CYS A 24 -34.95 90.55 26.24
CA CYS A 24 -34.00 91.19 27.16
C CYS A 24 -32.50 90.88 26.95
N LEU A 25 -31.57 91.84 26.89
CA LEU A 25 -31.57 93.18 27.48
C LEU A 25 -31.03 94.25 26.52
N LEU A 26 -31.87 95.27 26.37
CA LEU A 26 -31.52 96.63 26.00
C LEU A 26 -31.42 97.38 27.33
N GLN A 27 -30.21 97.61 27.85
CA GLN A 27 -30.03 98.54 28.96
C GLN A 27 -28.58 99.02 29.05
N LEU A 28 -28.45 100.33 29.24
CA LEU A 28 -27.27 101.20 29.25
C LEU A 28 -26.97 101.79 27.86
N CYS A 29 -27.23 103.05 27.51
CA CYS A 29 -27.84 104.21 28.15
C CYS A 29 -28.31 105.06 26.94
N GLY A 30 -29.57 105.45 26.87
CA GLY A 30 -29.89 106.84 27.20
C GLY A 30 -29.97 107.68 25.93
N ASP A 31 -31.08 107.56 25.20
CA ASP A 31 -31.49 108.62 24.28
C ASP A 31 -33.01 108.66 24.16
N VAL A 32 -33.62 109.30 25.15
CA VAL A 32 -35.04 109.65 25.15
C VAL A 32 -35.12 111.05 24.55
N GLU A 33 -35.07 111.15 23.22
CA GLU A 33 -35.45 112.38 22.54
C GLU A 33 -36.92 112.33 22.15
N SER A 34 -37.59 113.42 22.50
CA SER A 34 -39.02 113.63 22.35
C SER A 34 -39.41 113.59 20.89
N ASN A 35 -40.36 112.71 20.54
CA ASN A 35 -41.08 112.70 19.27
C ASN A 35 -41.61 114.12 18.96
N PRO A 36 -40.95 114.88 18.06
CA PRO A 36 -41.41 116.19 17.68
C PRO A 36 -42.46 115.98 16.59
N GLY A 37 -43.71 116.31 16.91
CA GLY A 37 -44.77 116.46 15.91
C GLY A 37 -44.32 117.37 14.74
N PRO A 38 -45.03 117.30 13.60
CA PRO A 38 -44.51 117.60 12.28
C PRO A 38 -44.07 119.07 12.17
N ARG A 39 -42.75 119.28 12.19
CA ARG A 39 -42.16 120.59 11.93
C ARG A 39 -41.86 120.72 10.44
N GLY A 40 -42.45 121.75 9.84
CA GLY A 40 -41.92 122.46 8.67
C GLY A 40 -41.66 121.61 7.43
N ARG A 41 -42.54 121.76 6.44
CA ARG A 41 -42.26 121.47 5.02
C ARG A 41 -40.82 121.93 4.69
N PRO A 42 -39.86 121.03 4.44
CA PRO A 42 -38.63 121.43 3.78
C PRO A 42 -39.01 121.86 2.35
N GLU A 43 -38.37 122.91 1.86
CA GLU A 43 -38.46 123.30 0.46
C GLU A 43 -38.26 122.04 -0.40
N LYS A 44 -39.19 121.83 -1.34
CA LYS A 44 -39.10 120.71 -2.29
C LYS A 44 -37.73 120.84 -2.97
N PRO A 45 -36.81 119.87 -2.82
CA PRO A 45 -35.66 119.82 -3.72
C PRO A 45 -36.21 119.68 -5.14
N ASP A 46 -35.60 120.38 -6.10
CA ASP A 46 -36.01 120.35 -7.50
C ASP A 46 -36.29 118.90 -7.94
N PRO A 47 -37.51 118.58 -8.44
CA PRO A 47 -37.91 117.21 -8.76
C PRO A 47 -36.98 116.55 -9.80
N VAL A 48 -36.24 117.35 -10.55
CA VAL A 48 -35.24 116.91 -11.53
C VAL A 48 -33.97 116.35 -10.86
N LYS A 49 -33.44 117.03 -9.83
CA LYS A 49 -32.18 116.62 -9.16
C LYS A 49 -32.35 115.38 -8.27
N LEU A 50 -33.52 115.18 -7.67
CA LEU A 50 -33.85 113.98 -6.90
C LEU A 50 -34.09 112.76 -7.81
N MET A 51 -34.56 113.00 -9.03
CA MET A 51 -34.76 111.96 -10.03
C MET A 51 -33.42 111.54 -10.65
N GLU A 52 -32.50 112.48 -10.94
CA GLU A 52 -31.13 112.19 -11.37
C GLU A 52 -30.37 111.33 -10.35
N THR A 53 -30.35 111.72 -9.08
CA THR A 53 -29.64 110.95 -8.03
C THR A 53 -30.20 109.54 -7.82
N LYS A 54 -31.52 109.35 -7.93
CA LYS A 54 -32.14 108.01 -7.87
C LYS A 54 -31.92 107.19 -9.12
N MET A 55 -31.86 107.82 -10.30
CA MET A 55 -31.49 107.13 -11.53
C MET A 55 -30.03 106.69 -11.48
N GLU A 56 -29.12 107.53 -10.99
CA GLU A 56 -27.71 107.17 -10.76
C GLU A 56 -27.56 106.02 -9.74
N GLU A 57 -28.33 106.02 -8.66
CA GLU A 57 -28.31 104.96 -7.64
C GLU A 57 -28.89 103.63 -8.16
N GLN A 58 -29.91 103.69 -9.02
CA GLN A 58 -30.42 102.50 -9.71
C GLN A 58 -29.47 102.00 -10.80
N GLU A 59 -28.80 102.91 -11.51
CA GLU A 59 -27.80 102.58 -12.53
C GLU A 59 -26.58 101.88 -11.89
N GLN A 60 -26.11 102.36 -10.73
CA GLN A 60 -25.07 101.67 -9.95
C GLN A 60 -25.50 100.29 -9.44
N LYS A 61 -26.77 100.11 -9.04
CA LYS A 61 -27.29 98.77 -8.67
C LYS A 61 -27.39 97.83 -9.86
N ILE A 62 -27.78 98.35 -11.03
CA ILE A 62 -27.84 97.58 -12.27
C ILE A 62 -26.42 97.17 -12.70
N GLU A 63 -25.45 98.08 -12.58
CA GLU A 63 -24.03 97.81 -12.82
C GLU A 63 -23.51 96.69 -11.90
N GLY A 64 -23.73 96.80 -10.58
CA GLY A 64 -23.31 95.78 -9.62
C GLY A 64 -24.03 94.43 -9.80
N MET A 65 -25.30 94.45 -10.20
CA MET A 65 -26.05 93.21 -10.51
C MET A 65 -25.55 92.55 -11.80
N ASN A 66 -25.16 93.34 -12.81
CA ASN A 66 -24.54 92.84 -14.03
C ASN A 66 -23.17 92.19 -13.77
N GLU A 67 -22.38 92.72 -12.82
CA GLU A 67 -21.12 92.07 -12.41
C GLU A 67 -21.35 90.72 -11.72
N ILE A 68 -22.36 90.62 -10.85
CA ILE A 68 -22.72 89.35 -10.20
C ILE A 68 -23.21 88.33 -11.22
N ILE A 69 -24.02 88.75 -12.21
CA ILE A 69 -24.51 87.87 -13.28
C ILE A 69 -23.33 87.35 -14.10
N LYS A 70 -22.37 88.21 -14.46
CA LYS A 70 -21.13 87.79 -15.15
C LYS A 70 -20.34 86.78 -14.32
N GLY A 71 -20.18 87.02 -13.01
CA GLY A 71 -19.50 86.09 -12.10
C GLY A 71 -20.22 84.75 -11.96
N GLN A 72 -21.55 84.75 -11.90
CA GLN A 72 -22.35 83.52 -11.89
C GLN A 72 -22.23 82.75 -13.22
N GLU A 73 -22.17 83.45 -14.34
CA GLU A 73 -21.99 82.83 -15.65
C GLU A 73 -20.65 82.09 -15.76
N GLU A 74 -19.57 82.64 -15.20
CA GLU A 74 -18.27 81.95 -15.13
C GLU A 74 -18.31 80.71 -14.23
N ILE A 75 -18.96 80.79 -13.07
CA ILE A 75 -19.11 79.64 -12.16
C ILE A 75 -19.91 78.50 -12.82
N ILE A 76 -20.97 78.84 -13.56
CA ILE A 76 -21.77 77.86 -14.29
C ILE A 76 -20.93 77.18 -15.37
N LYS A 77 -20.13 77.94 -16.12
CA LYS A 77 -19.20 77.37 -17.13
C LYS A 77 -18.19 76.42 -16.48
N ASP A 78 -17.61 76.80 -15.34
CA ASP A 78 -16.66 75.94 -14.61
C ASP A 78 -17.32 74.66 -14.07
N LEU A 79 -18.55 74.76 -13.54
CA LEU A 79 -19.34 73.59 -13.11
C LEU A 79 -19.68 72.65 -14.26
N GLN A 80 -20.06 73.19 -15.42
CA GLN A 80 -20.33 72.40 -16.63
C GLN A 80 -19.07 71.65 -17.08
N ASN A 81 -17.91 72.31 -17.10
CA ASN A 81 -16.64 71.67 -17.44
C ASN A 81 -16.29 70.54 -16.45
N LYS A 82 -16.45 70.78 -15.15
CA LYS A 82 -16.24 69.77 -14.11
C LYS A 82 -17.20 68.58 -14.24
N GLN A 83 -18.45 68.84 -14.65
CA GLN A 83 -19.44 67.78 -14.89
C GLN A 83 -19.03 66.87 -16.05
N VAL A 84 -18.59 67.45 -17.18
CA VAL A 84 -18.09 66.68 -18.33
C VAL A 84 -16.89 65.81 -17.94
N VAL A 85 -15.93 66.35 -17.18
CA VAL A 85 -14.76 65.60 -16.70
C VAL A 85 -15.16 64.47 -15.75
N ALA A 86 -16.16 64.67 -14.90
CA ALA A 86 -16.66 63.64 -14.00
C ALA A 86 -17.35 62.50 -14.77
N GLU A 87 -18.15 62.83 -15.79
CA GLU A 87 -18.81 61.86 -16.67
C GLU A 87 -17.77 61.00 -17.43
N GLU A 88 -16.73 61.61 -18.00
CA GLU A 88 -15.63 60.88 -18.64
C GLU A 88 -14.91 59.93 -17.67
N ARG A 89 -14.73 60.35 -16.41
CA ARG A 89 -14.08 59.53 -15.38
C ARG A 89 -14.96 58.36 -14.97
N ILE A 90 -16.27 58.55 -14.88
CA ILE A 90 -17.24 57.48 -14.61
C ILE A 90 -17.22 56.46 -15.75
N GLU A 91 -17.23 56.90 -17.01
CA GLU A 91 -17.19 56.00 -18.16
C GLU A 91 -15.91 55.16 -18.19
N LYS A 92 -14.75 55.76 -17.89
CA LYS A 92 -13.47 55.04 -17.76
C LYS A 92 -13.51 54.01 -16.63
N LEU A 93 -14.08 54.36 -15.49
CA LEU A 93 -14.22 53.43 -14.36
C LEU A 93 -15.14 52.27 -14.69
N GLN A 94 -16.26 52.53 -15.38
CA GLN A 94 -17.18 51.49 -15.84
C GLN A 94 -16.49 50.50 -16.78
N LYS A 95 -15.79 51.00 -17.81
CA LYS A 95 -15.01 50.14 -18.74
C LYS A 95 -13.97 49.29 -18.02
N ASN A 96 -13.26 49.87 -17.05
CA ASN A 96 -12.28 49.13 -16.26
C ASN A 96 -12.95 48.06 -15.38
N GLN A 97 -14.08 48.36 -14.74
CA GLN A 97 -14.83 47.39 -13.94
C GLN A 97 -15.35 46.23 -14.79
N GLU A 98 -15.80 46.52 -16.01
CA GLU A 98 -16.32 45.51 -16.94
C GLU A 98 -15.20 44.58 -17.43
N SER A 99 -14.02 45.15 -17.77
CA SER A 99 -12.82 44.38 -18.09
C SER A 99 -12.40 43.45 -16.94
N ILE A 100 -12.33 43.97 -15.71
CA ILE A 100 -11.95 43.18 -14.53
C ILE A 100 -12.96 42.06 -14.28
N ALA A 101 -14.26 42.33 -14.45
CA ALA A 101 -15.31 41.34 -14.27
C ALA A 101 -15.21 40.20 -15.31
N GLU A 102 -14.82 40.52 -16.54
CA GLU A 102 -14.60 39.55 -17.60
C GLU A 102 -13.36 38.68 -17.32
N ASP A 103 -12.24 39.30 -16.92
CA ASP A 103 -11.02 38.58 -16.53
C ASP A 103 -11.28 37.61 -15.37
N LEU A 104 -12.00 38.05 -14.33
CA LEU A 104 -12.37 37.21 -13.19
C LEU A 104 -13.27 36.04 -13.61
N ARG A 105 -14.21 36.24 -14.54
CA ARG A 105 -15.04 35.14 -15.06
C ARG A 105 -14.19 34.09 -15.78
N ASN A 106 -13.22 34.53 -16.58
CA ASN A 106 -12.32 33.65 -17.31
C ASN A 106 -11.42 32.84 -16.36
N GLU A 107 -10.90 33.47 -15.30
CA GLU A 107 -10.13 32.78 -14.26
C GLU A 107 -10.97 31.74 -13.52
N VAL A 108 -12.19 32.10 -13.10
CA VAL A 108 -13.12 31.18 -12.42
C VAL A 108 -13.47 29.99 -13.32
N GLN A 109 -13.70 30.21 -14.61
CA GLN A 109 -13.96 29.14 -15.56
C GLN A 109 -12.75 28.21 -15.71
N THR A 110 -11.54 28.77 -15.78
CA THR A 110 -10.29 28.00 -15.85
C THR A 110 -10.08 27.16 -14.60
N ILE A 111 -10.26 27.75 -13.41
CA ILE A 111 -10.16 27.06 -12.11
C ILE A 111 -11.18 25.91 -12.05
N LYS A 112 -12.42 26.14 -12.48
CA LYS A 112 -13.47 25.11 -12.49
C LYS A 112 -13.10 23.94 -13.40
N SER A 113 -12.56 24.21 -14.58
CA SER A 113 -12.04 23.17 -15.47
C SER A 113 -10.89 22.39 -14.81
N SER A 114 -9.94 23.06 -14.16
CA SER A 114 -8.86 22.39 -13.43
C SER A 114 -9.36 21.56 -12.23
N MET A 115 -10.36 22.06 -11.49
CA MET A 115 -10.97 21.34 -10.35
C MET A 115 -11.63 20.03 -10.78
N SER A 116 -12.28 19.99 -11.96
CA SER A 116 -12.87 18.74 -12.47
C SER A 116 -11.84 17.63 -12.68
N GLY A 117 -10.58 17.98 -12.97
CA GLY A 117 -9.49 17.02 -13.03
C GLY A 117 -9.12 16.43 -11.66
N VAL A 118 -9.24 17.22 -10.59
CA VAL A 118 -8.96 16.78 -9.21
C VAL A 118 -9.98 15.74 -8.74
N ASP A 119 -11.25 15.91 -9.09
CA ASP A 119 -12.30 14.93 -8.76
C ASP A 119 -12.00 13.57 -9.42
N SER A 120 -11.61 13.57 -10.69
CA SER A 120 -11.23 12.35 -11.42
C SER A 120 -10.00 11.64 -10.83
N LEU A 121 -9.04 12.43 -10.30
CA LEU A 121 -7.89 11.90 -9.56
C LEU A 121 -8.31 11.30 -8.22
N GLY A 122 -9.30 11.89 -7.55
CA GLY A 122 -9.87 11.37 -6.31
C GLY A 122 -10.50 9.98 -6.51
N GLU A 123 -11.31 9.82 -7.55
CA GLU A 123 -11.91 8.53 -7.91
C GLU A 123 -10.83 7.48 -8.26
N SER A 124 -9.83 7.87 -9.06
CA SER A 124 -8.71 6.99 -9.41
C SER A 124 -7.91 6.58 -8.18
N SER A 125 -7.67 7.51 -7.25
CA SER A 125 -6.98 7.24 -6.00
C SER A 125 -7.76 6.28 -5.09
N ALA A 126 -9.08 6.41 -5.02
CA ALA A 126 -9.93 5.48 -4.28
C ALA A 126 -9.84 4.07 -4.86
N LEU A 127 -9.93 3.95 -6.19
CA LEU A 127 -9.82 2.67 -6.89
C LEU A 127 -8.42 2.02 -6.73
N VAL A 128 -7.36 2.83 -6.76
CA VAL A 128 -6.00 2.33 -6.48
C VAL A 128 -5.90 1.85 -5.04
N ASN A 129 -6.45 2.59 -4.07
CA ASN A 129 -6.43 2.20 -2.67
C ASN A 129 -7.19 0.88 -2.44
N ASP A 130 -8.36 0.72 -3.07
CA ASP A 130 -9.12 -0.53 -3.02
C ASP A 130 -8.32 -1.70 -3.57
N LYS A 131 -7.65 -1.53 -4.71
CA LYS A 131 -6.74 -2.55 -5.24
C LYS A 131 -5.60 -2.86 -4.28
N VAL A 132 -4.97 -1.84 -3.69
CA VAL A 132 -3.89 -2.03 -2.70
C VAL A 132 -4.39 -2.84 -1.49
N THR A 133 -5.59 -2.56 -0.98
CA THR A 133 -6.17 -3.35 0.12
C THR A 133 -6.48 -4.79 -0.30
N GLN A 134 -6.98 -5.01 -1.53
CA GLN A 134 -7.22 -6.35 -2.06
C GLN A 134 -5.91 -7.13 -2.23
N LEU A 135 -4.86 -6.50 -2.77
CA LEU A 135 -3.53 -7.11 -2.86
C LEU A 135 -2.98 -7.46 -1.47
N GLY A 136 -3.20 -6.59 -0.48
CA GLY A 136 -2.82 -6.86 0.92
C GLY A 136 -3.43 -8.17 1.44
N LYS A 137 -4.73 -8.37 1.22
CA LYS A 137 -5.43 -9.61 1.61
C LYS A 137 -4.89 -10.84 0.90
N VAL A 138 -4.65 -10.75 -0.42
CA VAL A 138 -4.09 -11.87 -1.19
C VAL A 138 -2.68 -12.21 -0.70
N VAL A 139 -1.89 -11.23 -0.30
CA VAL A 139 -0.55 -11.46 0.27
C VAL A 139 -0.67 -12.19 1.62
N GLU A 140 -1.62 -11.81 2.48
CA GLU A 140 -1.89 -12.50 3.75
C GLU A 140 -2.32 -13.96 3.51
N ASP A 141 -3.25 -14.20 2.58
CA ASP A 141 -3.69 -15.55 2.22
C ASP A 141 -2.53 -16.41 1.69
N ILE A 142 -1.68 -15.85 0.84
CA ILE A 142 -0.48 -16.53 0.32
C ILE A 142 0.50 -16.84 1.46
N GLN A 143 0.65 -15.94 2.44
CA GLN A 143 1.51 -16.18 3.59
C GLN A 143 0.99 -17.32 4.47
N GLU A 144 -0.32 -17.40 4.70
CA GLU A 144 -0.94 -18.51 5.43
C GLU A 144 -0.75 -19.84 4.68
N GLN A 145 -1.01 -19.86 3.37
CA GLN A 145 -0.78 -21.04 2.54
C GLN A 145 0.69 -21.48 2.54
N LEU A 146 1.62 -20.53 2.48
CA LEU A 146 3.05 -20.82 2.54
C LEU A 146 3.43 -21.43 3.90
N HIS A 147 2.85 -20.93 4.99
CA HIS A 147 3.09 -21.48 6.33
C HIS A 147 2.63 -22.94 6.46
N GLU A 148 1.44 -23.25 5.95
CA GLU A 148 0.91 -24.62 5.95
C GLU A 148 1.74 -25.56 5.06
N ILE A 149 2.22 -25.07 3.90
CA ILE A 149 3.14 -25.83 3.04
C ILE A 149 4.45 -26.11 3.78
N ASP A 150 5.08 -25.10 4.40
CA ASP A 150 6.34 -25.27 5.13
C ASP A 150 6.19 -26.28 6.27
N LYS A 151 5.08 -26.22 7.01
CA LYS A 151 4.73 -27.21 8.04
C LYS A 151 4.60 -28.62 7.46
N SER A 152 4.00 -28.77 6.27
CA SER A 152 3.90 -30.05 5.57
C SER A 152 5.25 -30.62 5.13
N HIS A 153 6.26 -29.77 4.88
CA HIS A 153 7.61 -30.22 4.50
C HIS A 153 8.46 -30.67 5.69
N GLN A 154 8.13 -30.29 6.93
CA GLN A 154 8.96 -30.58 8.09
C GLN A 154 9.20 -32.08 8.28
N ASN A 155 8.16 -32.91 8.11
CA ASN A 155 8.26 -34.36 8.30
C ASN A 155 8.59 -35.12 7.01
N ASN A 156 9.04 -34.44 5.96
CA ASN A 156 9.30 -35.08 4.67
C ASN A 156 10.79 -35.43 4.51
N LEU A 157 11.06 -36.63 4.00
CA LEU A 157 12.36 -37.04 3.50
C LEU A 157 12.28 -37.43 2.03
N VAL A 158 13.40 -37.27 1.33
CA VAL A 158 13.58 -37.68 -0.06
C VAL A 158 14.58 -38.82 -0.13
N PHE A 159 14.14 -39.95 -0.68
CA PHE A 159 14.95 -41.13 -0.95
C PHE A 159 15.38 -41.13 -2.42
N TYR A 160 16.67 -41.34 -2.66
CA TYR A 160 17.28 -41.41 -3.98
C TYR A 160 17.88 -42.80 -4.21
N GLY A 161 17.87 -43.28 -5.45
CA GLY A 161 18.50 -44.55 -5.83
C GLY A 161 17.67 -45.81 -5.56
N ILE A 162 16.40 -45.68 -5.15
CA ILE A 162 15.47 -46.82 -5.06
C ILE A 162 14.96 -47.14 -6.46
N LYS A 163 15.31 -48.33 -6.96
CA LYS A 163 14.97 -48.79 -8.31
C LYS A 163 13.47 -48.85 -8.53
N CYS A 164 13.05 -48.40 -9.71
CA CYS A 164 11.69 -48.58 -10.20
C CYS A 164 11.57 -49.96 -10.84
N ASP A 165 10.47 -50.68 -10.58
CA ASP A 165 10.14 -51.86 -11.35
C ASP A 165 9.65 -51.40 -12.74
N SER A 166 10.15 -52.04 -13.78
CA SER A 166 10.19 -51.57 -15.15
C SER A 166 8.89 -50.94 -15.68
N GLY A 167 8.96 -49.65 -16.07
CA GLY A 167 8.09 -49.01 -17.08
C GLY A 167 6.66 -48.63 -16.68
N ILE A 168 6.20 -48.98 -15.48
CA ILE A 168 4.83 -48.71 -15.03
C ILE A 168 4.87 -47.72 -13.87
N ASN A 169 3.90 -46.78 -13.85
CA ASN A 169 3.66 -45.94 -12.67
C ASN A 169 3.43 -46.85 -11.45
N GLU A 170 4.43 -46.97 -10.59
CA GLU A 170 4.35 -47.78 -9.38
C GLU A 170 3.21 -47.28 -8.49
N SER A 171 2.35 -48.19 -8.04
CA SER A 171 1.32 -47.87 -7.06
C SER A 171 1.98 -47.39 -5.76
N PRO A 172 1.44 -46.36 -5.07
CA PRO A 172 1.99 -45.85 -3.82
C PRO A 172 2.25 -46.94 -2.76
N ALA A 173 1.41 -47.98 -2.71
CA ALA A 173 1.57 -49.10 -1.79
C ALA A 173 2.85 -49.92 -2.07
N VAL A 174 3.21 -50.10 -3.34
CA VAL A 174 4.45 -50.80 -3.74
C VAL A 174 5.66 -49.94 -3.40
N VAL A 175 5.59 -48.63 -3.66
CA VAL A 175 6.67 -47.70 -3.31
C VAL A 175 6.87 -47.65 -1.80
N GLU A 176 5.80 -47.64 -1.01
CA GLU A 176 5.87 -47.69 0.44
C GLU A 176 6.52 -48.98 0.93
N ALA A 177 6.14 -50.14 0.37
CA ALA A 177 6.75 -51.42 0.71
C ALA A 177 8.28 -51.42 0.47
N LYS A 178 8.73 -50.86 -0.65
CA LYS A 178 10.17 -50.70 -0.96
C LYS A 178 10.87 -49.78 0.04
N VAL A 179 10.26 -48.66 0.39
CA VAL A 179 10.81 -47.74 1.41
C VAL A 179 10.92 -48.47 2.75
N ARG A 180 9.87 -49.20 3.16
CA ARG A 180 9.85 -49.99 4.40
C ARG A 180 10.93 -51.07 4.40
N GLU A 181 11.14 -51.74 3.27
CA GLU A 181 12.24 -52.70 3.08
C GLU A 181 13.60 -52.05 3.33
N VAL A 182 13.83 -50.85 2.79
CA VAL A 182 15.07 -50.08 3.01
C VAL A 182 15.25 -49.71 4.48
N LEU A 183 14.17 -49.28 5.16
CA LEU A 183 14.21 -48.93 6.59
C LEU A 183 14.60 -50.13 7.46
N VAL A 184 14.06 -51.31 7.15
CA VAL A 184 14.34 -52.54 7.92
C VAL A 184 15.72 -53.10 7.58
N HIS A 185 16.02 -53.35 6.31
CA HIS A 185 17.22 -54.07 5.88
C HIS A 185 18.49 -53.21 5.93
N HIS A 186 18.41 -51.96 5.46
CA HIS A 186 19.60 -51.10 5.37
C HIS A 186 19.78 -50.18 6.58
N MET A 187 18.69 -49.78 7.25
CA MET A 187 18.78 -48.91 8.43
C MET A 187 18.51 -49.61 9.76
N HIS A 188 18.15 -50.89 9.77
CA HIS A 188 17.85 -51.65 10.99
C HIS A 188 16.82 -50.93 11.89
N ILE A 189 15.78 -50.36 11.29
CA ILE A 189 14.63 -49.80 11.98
C ILE A 189 13.54 -50.87 11.92
N THR A 190 13.49 -51.72 12.96
CA THR A 190 12.55 -52.86 13.05
C THR A 190 11.21 -52.48 13.67
N ARG A 191 11.11 -51.30 14.28
CA ARG A 191 9.85 -50.77 14.79
C ARG A 191 8.93 -50.38 13.63
N ASP A 192 7.63 -50.36 13.89
CA ASP A 192 6.67 -49.87 12.92
C ASP A 192 6.78 -48.34 12.78
N VAL A 193 7.04 -47.89 11.55
CA VAL A 193 7.15 -46.47 11.21
C VAL A 193 5.89 -46.08 10.45
N LEU A 194 5.17 -45.09 10.98
CA LEU A 194 3.93 -44.63 10.40
C LEU A 194 4.23 -43.64 9.26
N ILE A 195 3.99 -44.10 8.04
CA ILE A 195 4.15 -43.32 6.81
C ILE A 195 2.79 -42.76 6.43
N GLN A 196 2.69 -41.43 6.36
CA GLN A 196 1.45 -40.73 6.01
C GLN A 196 1.22 -40.70 4.50
N ARG A 197 2.29 -40.51 3.73
CA ARG A 197 2.22 -40.38 2.27
C ARG A 197 3.54 -40.79 1.63
N VAL A 198 3.45 -41.48 0.49
CA VAL A 198 4.59 -41.79 -0.36
C VAL A 198 4.29 -41.37 -1.79
N ARG A 199 5.25 -40.70 -2.42
CA ARG A 199 5.12 -40.29 -3.82
C ARG A 199 6.47 -40.35 -4.51
N ARG A 200 6.53 -41.11 -5.62
CA ARG A 200 7.65 -41.02 -6.55
C ARG A 200 7.49 -39.79 -7.43
N SER A 201 8.55 -39.00 -7.57
CA SER A 201 8.55 -37.82 -8.42
C SER A 201 8.60 -38.25 -9.88
N TRP A 202 7.63 -37.86 -10.69
CA TRP A 202 7.65 -38.12 -12.13
C TRP A 202 8.47 -37.06 -12.89
N ASN A 203 8.51 -35.84 -12.35
CA ASN A 203 9.26 -34.72 -12.91
C ASN A 203 10.64 -34.62 -12.25
N GLY A 204 11.70 -34.52 -13.07
CA GLY A 204 13.05 -34.25 -12.60
C GLY A 204 14.11 -35.22 -13.14
N PRO A 205 15.40 -34.94 -12.92
CA PRO A 205 16.50 -35.78 -13.36
C PRO A 205 16.52 -37.12 -12.62
N ASP A 206 16.94 -38.18 -13.32
CA ASP A 206 17.19 -39.47 -12.68
C ASP A 206 18.48 -39.42 -11.87
N ILE A 207 18.37 -39.70 -10.57
CA ILE A 207 19.52 -39.74 -9.67
C ILE A 207 19.86 -41.21 -9.50
N ARG A 208 20.99 -41.62 -10.08
CA ARG A 208 21.46 -43.02 -10.11
C ARG A 208 20.49 -43.97 -10.83
N GLY A 209 19.90 -43.48 -11.93
CA GLY A 209 19.01 -44.29 -12.78
C GLY A 209 17.62 -44.51 -12.18
N SER A 210 17.21 -43.69 -11.20
CA SER A 210 15.85 -43.75 -10.65
C SER A 210 15.38 -42.37 -10.19
N LYS A 211 14.07 -42.14 -10.34
CA LYS A 211 13.43 -40.94 -9.83
C LYS A 211 13.35 -40.95 -8.29
N PRO A 212 13.49 -39.78 -7.63
CA PRO A 212 13.40 -39.69 -6.17
C PRO A 212 12.01 -40.00 -5.65
N ILE A 213 11.95 -40.51 -4.42
CA ILE A 213 10.71 -40.79 -3.69
C ILE A 213 10.63 -39.84 -2.49
N THR A 214 9.56 -39.07 -2.41
CA THR A 214 9.25 -38.26 -1.23
C THR A 214 8.36 -39.07 -0.29
N VAL A 215 8.75 -39.10 0.98
CA VAL A 215 8.07 -39.84 2.05
C VAL A 215 7.74 -38.88 3.17
N SER A 216 6.47 -38.80 3.54
CA SER A 216 5.96 -38.03 4.67
C SER A 216 5.76 -38.94 5.87
N PHE A 217 6.43 -38.64 6.97
CA PHE A 217 6.28 -39.37 8.23
C PHE A 217 5.22 -38.71 9.11
N ASP A 218 4.47 -39.53 9.85
CA ASP A 218 3.51 -39.03 10.83
C ASP A 218 4.23 -38.35 12.02
N LYS A 219 5.33 -38.96 12.49
CA LYS A 219 6.09 -38.51 13.65
C LYS A 219 7.44 -37.92 13.26
N TRP A 220 7.74 -36.73 13.77
CA TRP A 220 9.06 -36.09 13.61
C TRP A 220 10.22 -36.96 14.12
N HIS A 221 10.02 -37.70 15.21
CA HIS A 221 11.04 -38.61 15.75
C HIS A 221 11.41 -39.74 14.79
N ASP A 222 10.47 -40.24 13.99
CA ASP A 222 10.76 -41.25 12.97
C ASP A 222 11.62 -40.65 11.85
N LYS A 223 11.28 -39.45 11.39
CA LYS A 223 12.10 -38.70 10.42
C LYS A 223 13.53 -38.50 10.93
N GLU A 224 13.72 -38.04 12.16
CA GLU A 224 15.06 -37.82 12.73
C GLU A 224 15.86 -39.12 12.87
N ASP A 225 15.22 -40.21 13.29
CA ASP A 225 15.90 -41.49 13.46
C ASP A 225 16.36 -42.05 12.10
N VAL A 226 15.52 -41.93 11.06
CA VAL A 226 15.89 -42.26 9.67
C VAL A 226 17.08 -41.41 9.21
N LEU A 227 17.05 -40.10 9.46
CA LEU A 227 18.14 -39.19 9.07
C LEU A 227 19.45 -39.51 9.82
N ARG A 228 19.37 -39.84 11.10
CA ARG A 228 20.53 -40.23 11.94
C ARG A 228 21.16 -41.53 11.45
N LYS A 229 20.33 -42.51 11.07
CA LYS A 229 20.76 -43.82 10.54
C LYS A 229 21.09 -43.80 9.04
N GLY A 230 20.83 -42.70 8.34
CA GLY A 230 21.18 -42.55 6.91
C GLY A 230 22.65 -42.79 6.59
N LYS A 231 23.56 -42.67 7.58
CA LYS A 231 24.99 -43.02 7.42
C LYS A 231 25.21 -44.51 7.13
N LEU A 232 24.29 -45.39 7.51
CA LEU A 232 24.36 -46.84 7.26
C LEU A 232 24.08 -47.19 5.79
N LEU A 233 23.47 -46.28 5.03
CA LEU A 233 23.23 -46.45 3.60
C LEU A 233 24.50 -46.29 2.73
N ARG A 234 25.65 -46.02 3.34
CA ARG A 234 26.92 -45.90 2.60
C ARG A 234 27.26 -47.25 1.97
N GLY A 235 27.27 -47.29 0.65
CA GLY A 235 27.57 -48.49 -0.14
C GLY A 235 26.36 -49.15 -0.80
N SER A 236 25.12 -48.85 -0.36
CA SER A 236 23.90 -49.44 -0.95
C SER A 236 23.38 -48.70 -2.19
N HIS A 237 24.09 -47.69 -2.67
CA HIS A 237 23.65 -46.76 -3.72
C HIS A 237 22.37 -45.95 -3.42
N ILE A 238 21.83 -46.03 -2.20
CA ILE A 238 20.65 -45.30 -1.74
C ILE A 238 21.10 -44.09 -0.91
N TYR A 239 20.41 -42.96 -1.09
CA TYR A 239 20.67 -41.74 -0.32
C TYR A 239 19.37 -41.20 0.25
N VAL A 240 19.47 -40.61 1.43
CA VAL A 240 18.35 -39.93 2.08
C VAL A 240 18.74 -38.49 2.34
N GLY A 241 17.87 -37.58 1.92
CA GLY A 241 17.95 -36.16 2.20
C GLY A 241 16.65 -35.65 2.81
N GLU A 242 16.69 -34.46 3.38
CA GLU A 242 15.47 -33.74 3.76
C GLU A 242 14.80 -33.16 2.51
N ASP A 243 13.47 -33.07 2.54
CA ASP A 243 12.74 -32.37 1.49
C ASP A 243 12.68 -30.88 1.80
N PHE A 244 13.39 -30.10 0.99
CA PHE A 244 13.41 -28.64 1.09
C PHE A 244 12.53 -28.00 0.02
N SER A 245 11.95 -26.83 0.31
CA SER A 245 11.28 -26.00 -0.69
C SER A 245 12.25 -25.60 -1.81
N LYS A 246 11.72 -25.23 -2.99
CA LYS A 246 12.54 -24.82 -4.14
C LYS A 246 13.51 -23.69 -3.77
N LYS A 247 13.00 -22.67 -3.06
CA LYS A 247 13.78 -21.53 -2.55
C LYS A 247 14.96 -22.00 -1.69
N VAL A 248 14.69 -22.87 -0.71
CA VAL A 248 15.75 -23.40 0.18
C VAL A 248 16.75 -24.27 -0.60
N LYS A 249 16.31 -25.04 -1.60
CA LYS A 249 17.22 -25.81 -2.48
C LYS A 249 18.18 -24.90 -3.24
N GLU A 250 17.69 -23.78 -3.78
CA GLU A 250 18.49 -22.78 -4.49
C GLU A 250 19.49 -22.09 -3.54
N HIS A 251 19.03 -21.61 -2.38
CA HIS A 251 19.89 -21.02 -1.36
C HIS A 251 21.00 -21.97 -0.93
N ARG A 252 20.65 -23.24 -0.68
CA ARG A 252 21.64 -24.28 -0.34
C ARG A 252 22.62 -24.52 -1.47
N ALA A 253 22.23 -24.42 -2.74
CA ALA A 253 23.14 -24.57 -3.87
C ALA A 253 24.23 -23.49 -3.87
N GLU A 254 23.84 -22.24 -3.63
CA GLU A 254 24.77 -21.11 -3.52
C GLU A 254 25.65 -21.22 -2.27
N LEU A 255 25.07 -21.57 -1.12
CA LEU A 255 25.85 -21.83 0.10
C LEU A 255 26.83 -23.00 -0.07
N MET A 256 26.44 -24.06 -0.80
CA MET A 256 27.36 -25.15 -1.13
C MET A 256 28.48 -24.70 -2.07
N ARG A 257 28.20 -23.82 -3.03
CA ARG A 257 29.22 -23.23 -3.92
C ARG A 257 30.22 -22.42 -3.10
N PHE A 258 29.74 -21.56 -2.21
CA PHE A 258 30.57 -20.77 -1.30
C PHE A 258 31.37 -21.65 -0.32
N MET A 259 30.75 -22.68 0.25
CA MET A 259 31.43 -23.65 1.11
C MET A 259 32.56 -24.37 0.37
N ARG A 260 32.37 -24.76 -0.90
CA ARG A 260 33.42 -25.40 -1.72
C ARG A 260 34.59 -24.45 -1.95
N GLU A 261 34.31 -23.18 -2.23
CA GLU A 261 35.34 -22.14 -2.40
C GLU A 261 36.20 -21.98 -1.14
N ILE A 262 35.55 -21.89 0.03
CA ILE A 262 36.25 -21.77 1.31
C ILE A 262 37.09 -23.00 1.61
N LYS A 263 36.55 -24.21 1.41
CA LYS A 263 37.30 -25.45 1.63
C LYS A 263 38.48 -25.59 0.67
N ARG A 264 38.38 -25.05 -0.55
CA ARG A 264 39.49 -25.02 -1.52
C ARG A 264 40.62 -24.12 -1.03
N ARG A 265 40.30 -22.95 -0.48
CA ARG A 265 41.30 -22.00 0.06
C ARG A 265 41.86 -22.46 1.41
N ASN A 266 41.00 -23.00 2.26
CA ASN A 266 41.30 -23.35 3.65
C ASN A 266 40.72 -24.73 4.00
N PRO A 267 41.46 -25.83 3.73
CA PRO A 267 40.95 -27.19 3.93
C PRO A 267 40.74 -27.57 5.41
N LYS A 268 41.35 -26.84 6.35
CA LYS A 268 41.22 -27.09 7.80
C LYS A 268 39.94 -26.51 8.42
N VAL A 269 39.19 -25.69 7.68
CA VAL A 269 38.02 -24.98 8.21
C VAL A 269 36.83 -25.94 8.35
N LYS A 270 36.20 -25.91 9.52
CA LYS A 270 34.99 -26.69 9.79
C LYS A 270 33.77 -25.93 9.25
N CYS A 271 33.20 -26.44 8.17
CA CYS A 271 31.95 -25.96 7.61
C CYS A 271 30.82 -26.97 7.88
N SER A 272 29.68 -26.50 8.36
CA SER A 272 28.46 -27.29 8.54
C SER A 272 27.28 -26.55 7.92
N LEU A 273 26.55 -27.17 7.02
CA LEU A 273 25.34 -26.61 6.41
C LEU A 273 24.11 -27.21 7.10
N LYS A 274 23.26 -26.39 7.71
CA LYS A 274 21.99 -26.81 8.32
C LYS A 274 20.86 -25.95 7.76
N TYR A 275 19.82 -26.59 7.23
CA TYR A 275 18.71 -25.91 6.54
C TYR A 275 19.24 -24.92 5.48
N ASP A 276 18.94 -23.63 5.56
CA ASP A 276 19.41 -22.55 4.68
C ASP A 276 20.58 -21.73 5.28
N LYS A 277 21.28 -22.25 6.29
CA LYS A 277 22.38 -21.55 6.97
C LYS A 277 23.68 -22.34 6.93
N LEU A 278 24.76 -21.67 6.56
CA LEU A 278 26.10 -22.21 6.53
C LEU A 278 26.89 -21.71 7.75
N PHE A 279 27.31 -22.65 8.59
CA PHE A 279 28.12 -22.39 9.76
C PHE A 279 29.59 -22.63 9.42
N ILE A 280 30.42 -21.60 9.54
CA ILE A 280 31.86 -21.67 9.33
C ILE A 280 32.53 -21.22 10.61
N ASN A 281 33.16 -22.15 11.33
CA ASN A 281 33.69 -21.93 12.68
C ASN A 281 32.60 -21.41 13.65
N LYS A 282 32.58 -20.09 13.92
CA LYS A 282 31.60 -19.42 14.80
C LYS A 282 30.65 -18.50 14.03
N ASP A 283 30.90 -18.30 12.74
CA ASP A 283 30.18 -17.35 11.91
C ASP A 283 29.07 -18.07 11.13
N ILE A 284 27.95 -17.38 11.00
CA ILE A 284 26.77 -17.88 10.29
C ILE A 284 26.64 -17.08 9.00
N TYR A 285 26.48 -17.80 7.89
CA TYR A 285 26.29 -17.24 6.56
C TYR A 285 24.95 -17.70 6.01
N ALA A 286 24.23 -16.78 5.35
CA ALA A 286 23.00 -17.07 4.62
C ALA A 286 23.03 -16.41 3.25
N TYR A 287 22.23 -16.95 2.33
CA TYR A 287 22.08 -16.36 1.01
C TYR A 287 21.03 -15.25 1.07
N ASN A 288 21.36 -14.07 0.57
CA ASN A 288 20.46 -12.93 0.52
C ASN A 288 19.91 -12.80 -0.90
N ASP A 289 18.59 -12.93 -1.04
CA ASP A 289 17.87 -12.85 -2.32
C ASP A 289 18.02 -11.47 -3.00
N MET A 290 18.12 -10.40 -2.21
CA MET A 290 18.20 -9.03 -2.75
C MET A 290 19.58 -8.71 -3.30
N SER A 291 20.65 -9.15 -2.62
CA SER A 291 22.02 -8.90 -3.08
C SER A 291 22.52 -10.00 -4.02
N GLY A 292 21.85 -11.15 -4.08
CA GLY A 292 22.27 -12.30 -4.87
C GLY A 292 23.55 -12.95 -4.35
N MET A 293 23.94 -12.68 -3.11
CA MET A 293 25.24 -13.04 -2.55
C MET A 293 25.09 -13.73 -1.18
N VAL A 294 26.12 -14.51 -0.82
CA VAL A 294 26.22 -15.11 0.51
C VAL A 294 26.80 -14.09 1.47
N GLU A 295 26.03 -13.72 2.48
CA GLU A 295 26.37 -12.72 3.48
C GLU A 295 26.50 -13.34 4.86
N GLN A 296 27.39 -12.77 5.68
CA GLN A 296 27.51 -13.13 7.08
C GLN A 296 26.36 -12.50 7.85
N ILE A 297 25.56 -13.33 8.52
CA ILE A 297 24.55 -12.85 9.47
C ILE A 297 25.30 -12.35 10.71
N ARG A 298 25.24 -11.04 10.97
CA ARG A 298 25.71 -10.49 12.25
C ARG A 298 24.77 -10.98 13.34
N ASN A 299 25.32 -11.71 14.30
CA ASN A 299 24.59 -12.40 15.36
C ASN A 299 24.16 -11.43 16.49
N THR A 300 23.39 -10.39 16.20
CA THR A 300 22.86 -9.51 17.26
C THR A 300 21.92 -10.23 18.22
N GLU A 301 21.22 -11.29 17.79
CA GLU A 301 20.33 -12.08 18.65
C GLU A 301 21.06 -13.17 19.46
N LEU A 302 22.14 -13.74 18.93
CA LEU A 302 22.92 -14.76 19.65
C LEU A 302 23.87 -14.16 20.68
N GLU A 303 24.40 -12.95 20.45
CA GLU A 303 25.18 -12.20 21.45
C GLU A 303 24.34 -11.89 22.69
N GLN A 304 23.07 -11.49 22.54
CA GLN A 304 22.17 -11.23 23.67
C GLN A 304 21.85 -12.47 24.51
N ILE A 305 21.77 -13.64 23.87
CA ILE A 305 21.55 -14.92 24.56
C ILE A 305 22.83 -15.36 25.28
N TYR A 306 24.01 -15.16 24.68
CA TYR A 306 25.29 -15.49 25.31
C TYR A 306 25.63 -14.56 26.48
N ASP A 307 25.33 -13.25 26.36
CA ASP A 307 25.59 -12.27 27.43
C ASP A 307 24.62 -12.42 28.60
N LYS A 308 23.35 -12.78 28.37
CA LYS A 308 22.41 -13.15 29.45
C LYS A 308 22.85 -14.39 30.23
N LEU A 309 23.55 -15.32 29.58
CA LEU A 309 24.08 -16.52 30.24
C LEU A 309 25.40 -16.24 30.98
N LEU A 310 26.17 -15.21 30.60
CA LEU A 310 27.44 -14.85 31.25
C LEU A 310 27.30 -13.86 32.42
N PHE A 311 26.20 -13.10 32.52
CA PHE A 311 25.98 -12.13 33.62
C PHE A 311 25.11 -12.63 34.78
N SER A 312 24.61 -13.87 34.75
CA SER A 312 23.79 -14.45 35.84
C SER A 312 24.57 -15.27 36.89
N SER A 313 25.90 -15.26 36.83
CA SER A 313 26.75 -15.93 37.83
C SER A 313 27.79 -14.97 38.43
N SER A 314 27.30 -13.99 39.19
CA SER A 314 28.11 -13.37 40.25
C SER A 314 27.79 -14.06 41.58
N PRO A 315 28.69 -14.87 42.15
CA PRO A 315 28.48 -15.45 43.47
C PRO A 315 28.81 -14.40 44.55
N THR A 316 27.77 -13.84 45.17
CA THR A 316 27.88 -13.27 46.51
C THR A 316 28.29 -14.37 47.48
N THR A 317 29.51 -14.29 47.99
CA THR A 317 30.03 -15.18 49.03
C THR A 317 29.50 -14.76 50.40
N PRO A 318 28.98 -15.70 51.21
CA PRO A 318 29.03 -15.58 52.65
C PRO A 318 30.13 -16.49 53.22
N ARG A 319 30.96 -15.86 54.03
CA ARG A 319 32.07 -16.39 54.80
C ARG A 319 31.55 -17.34 55.89
N SER A 320 32.03 -18.57 55.96
CA SER A 320 31.99 -19.39 57.18
C SER A 320 32.97 -20.55 57.15
N SER A 321 33.63 -20.72 58.29
CA SER A 321 34.79 -21.53 58.62
C SER A 321 34.56 -23.04 58.72
N SER A 322 35.61 -23.78 58.33
CA SER A 322 36.13 -25.05 58.86
C SER A 322 35.19 -26.03 59.58
N ILE A 323 35.16 -27.28 59.11
CA ILE A 323 35.57 -28.51 59.83
C ILE A 323 35.45 -29.71 58.86
N SER A 324 36.46 -30.59 58.90
CA SER A 324 36.65 -31.78 58.04
C SER A 324 36.00 -33.05 58.67
N PRO A 325 36.24 -34.30 58.19
CA PRO A 325 35.20 -35.09 57.52
C PRO A 325 34.95 -36.49 58.12
N THR A 326 33.74 -37.03 58.04
CA THR A 326 33.53 -38.49 58.23
C THR A 326 32.32 -39.06 57.46
N ARG A 327 32.65 -39.94 56.51
CA ARG A 327 32.19 -41.34 56.34
C ARG A 327 30.69 -41.70 56.52
N ARG A 328 30.20 -42.39 55.47
CA ARG A 328 29.23 -43.52 55.43
C ARG A 328 27.72 -43.23 55.27
N ARG A 329 27.20 -43.74 54.15
CA ARG A 329 26.23 -44.87 54.03
C ARG A 329 24.92 -44.55 53.28
N ARG A 330 24.60 -45.45 52.34
CA ARG A 330 23.35 -45.60 51.57
C ARG A 330 22.15 -45.92 52.47
N THR A 331 20.98 -45.33 52.17
CA THR A 331 19.61 -45.91 52.23
C THR A 331 18.67 -44.94 51.46
N LYS A 332 18.04 -45.37 50.36
CA LYS A 332 16.65 -45.88 50.24
C LYS A 332 15.53 -44.93 50.74
N SER A 333 14.77 -44.42 49.76
CA SER A 333 13.30 -44.27 49.66
C SER A 333 12.47 -44.03 50.92
N SER A 334 11.69 -42.94 50.92
CA SER A 334 10.38 -42.86 51.58
C SER A 334 9.68 -41.53 51.28
N HIS A 335 8.48 -41.62 50.66
CA HIS A 335 7.25 -40.81 50.85
C HIS A 335 7.34 -39.27 50.67
N ALA A 336 6.31 -38.48 50.36
CA ALA A 336 4.85 -38.64 50.34
C ALA A 336 4.22 -37.41 49.66
N ASN A 337 2.97 -37.59 49.20
CA ASN A 337 1.82 -36.68 49.32
C ASN A 337 2.04 -35.15 49.34
N LEU A 338 1.49 -34.46 48.33
CA LEU A 338 0.88 -33.15 48.54
C LEU A 338 -0.57 -33.10 48.05
N LYS A 339 -1.37 -32.42 48.86
CA LYS A 339 -2.82 -32.41 48.92
C LYS A 339 -3.45 -31.38 47.97
N LYS A 340 -4.72 -31.68 47.64
CA LYS A 340 -5.79 -30.77 47.18
C LYS A 340 -5.75 -29.39 47.83
N SER A 341 -6.00 -28.36 47.03
CA SER A 341 -6.51 -27.06 47.47
C SER A 341 -7.87 -26.79 46.80
N HIS A 342 -8.88 -26.57 47.65
CA HIS A 342 -10.19 -25.99 47.34
C HIS A 342 -10.02 -24.49 47.03
N SER A 343 -10.66 -24.00 45.96
CA SER A 343 -11.90 -23.17 45.95
C SER A 343 -11.72 -21.70 46.32
N THR A 344 -12.09 -20.80 45.41
CA THR A 344 -12.91 -19.62 45.70
C THR A 344 -13.84 -19.35 44.50
N GLU A 345 -15.11 -19.61 44.75
CA GLU A 345 -16.29 -19.21 44.01
C GLU A 345 -16.55 -17.69 44.16
N SER A 346 -17.54 -17.20 43.40
CA SER A 346 -18.15 -15.86 43.33
C SER A 346 -17.52 -14.88 42.33
N GLY A 347 -18.25 -14.29 41.38
CA GLY A 347 -19.65 -14.39 41.03
C GLY A 347 -19.96 -13.33 39.96
N LEU A 348 -20.82 -13.63 38.99
CA LEU A 348 -21.69 -12.63 38.34
C LEU A 348 -22.72 -13.30 37.42
N HIS A 349 -23.89 -12.68 37.47
CA HIS A 349 -25.20 -13.19 37.12
C HIS A 349 -25.61 -12.80 35.69
N THR A 350 -26.32 -13.74 35.03
CA THR A 350 -27.47 -13.55 34.13
C THR A 350 -27.53 -12.36 33.16
N LEU A 351 -27.59 -12.66 31.85
CA LEU A 351 -28.61 -12.15 30.93
C LEU A 351 -28.99 -13.24 29.92
N ALA A 352 -30.29 -13.49 29.77
CA ALA A 352 -30.91 -14.48 28.89
C ALA A 352 -30.97 -14.04 27.42
N PRO A 353 -31.33 -14.94 26.50
CA PRO A 353 -32.33 -14.57 25.50
C PRO A 353 -33.42 -15.62 25.31
N ASN A 354 -34.67 -15.19 25.48
CA ASN A 354 -35.86 -15.84 24.93
C ASN A 354 -36.22 -15.14 23.61
N SER A 355 -36.39 -15.91 22.52
CA SER A 355 -37.41 -15.62 21.50
C SER A 355 -37.65 -16.83 20.59
N PRO A 356 -38.86 -16.91 20.00
CA PRO A 356 -39.62 -18.16 19.99
C PRO A 356 -39.62 -18.89 18.65
N VAL A 357 -39.85 -20.20 18.79
CA VAL A 357 -40.16 -21.19 17.77
C VAL A 357 -41.58 -20.94 17.22
N HIS A 358 -41.73 -20.92 15.90
CA HIS A 358 -43.01 -21.12 15.23
C HIS A 358 -42.92 -22.38 14.36
N GLU A 359 -43.80 -23.33 14.66
CA GLU A 359 -44.01 -24.59 13.96
C GLU A 359 -45.36 -24.53 13.22
N ASN A 360 -45.47 -25.35 12.16
CA ASN A 360 -46.60 -25.67 11.25
C ASN A 360 -46.18 -25.40 9.78
N GLY A 361 -46.22 -26.32 8.82
CA GLY A 361 -46.86 -27.62 8.75
C GLY A 361 -47.64 -27.73 7.43
N LYS A 362 -47.16 -28.58 6.51
CA LYS A 362 -47.84 -29.24 5.37
C LYS A 362 -48.39 -28.38 4.23
N GLU A 363 -47.97 -28.71 3.00
CA GLU A 363 -48.79 -29.36 1.94
C GLU A 363 -47.99 -29.43 0.62
N GLY A 364 -47.94 -30.61 0.00
CA GLY A 364 -47.63 -30.76 -1.44
C GLY A 364 -48.87 -30.42 -2.28
N PRO A 365 -48.78 -30.30 -3.61
CA PRO A 365 -48.58 -31.49 -4.45
C PRO A 365 -47.77 -31.28 -5.76
N GLN A 366 -47.61 -32.41 -6.47
CA GLN A 366 -47.18 -32.61 -7.86
C GLN A 366 -47.67 -31.52 -8.85
N SER A 367 -46.87 -31.17 -9.87
CA SER A 367 -46.94 -31.78 -11.21
C SER A 367 -46.11 -31.03 -12.28
N ASP A 368 -45.75 -31.80 -13.31
CA ASP A 368 -45.58 -31.45 -14.74
C ASP A 368 -44.47 -30.53 -15.26
N ALA A 369 -43.57 -31.18 -16.00
CA ALA A 369 -43.24 -30.91 -17.41
C ALA A 369 -43.52 -29.49 -17.95
N ASN A 370 -42.46 -28.82 -18.40
CA ASN A 370 -42.36 -28.35 -19.79
C ASN A 370 -40.93 -27.92 -20.10
N GLY A 371 -40.30 -28.66 -21.01
CA GLY A 371 -39.20 -28.15 -21.82
C GLY A 371 -39.78 -27.15 -22.82
N ILE A 372 -39.11 -26.01 -22.93
CA ILE A 372 -39.32 -25.06 -24.02
C ILE A 372 -37.95 -24.84 -24.65
N GLU A 373 -37.76 -25.57 -25.75
CA GLU A 373 -36.84 -25.19 -26.82
C GLU A 373 -37.41 -23.91 -27.45
N HIS A 374 -36.57 -22.89 -27.63
CA HIS A 374 -36.84 -21.89 -28.65
C HIS A 374 -35.55 -21.53 -29.38
N GLU A 375 -35.54 -21.94 -30.64
CA GLU A 375 -34.64 -21.52 -31.71
C GLU A 375 -34.87 -20.05 -32.10
N GLY A 376 -33.85 -19.48 -32.75
CA GLY A 376 -33.80 -18.16 -33.37
C GLY A 376 -32.34 -17.67 -33.33
N GLU A 377 -31.48 -18.04 -34.28
CA GLU A 377 -31.36 -17.40 -35.61
C GLU A 377 -31.54 -15.87 -35.51
N ASP A 378 -30.48 -15.07 -35.62
CA ASP A 378 -30.07 -14.54 -36.93
C ASP A 378 -28.83 -13.63 -36.89
N ASN A 379 -27.98 -13.83 -37.91
CA ASN A 379 -27.17 -12.87 -38.69
C ASN A 379 -26.28 -11.79 -38.04
N GLY A 380 -24.96 -12.03 -38.16
CA GLY A 380 -24.13 -11.37 -39.19
C GLY A 380 -23.51 -10.00 -38.87
N MET A 381 -22.17 -9.93 -38.85
CA MET A 381 -21.40 -9.06 -39.75
C MET A 381 -19.90 -9.37 -39.66
N SER A 382 -19.35 -9.82 -40.78
CA SER A 382 -17.95 -10.05 -41.07
C SER A 382 -17.16 -8.73 -41.13
N THR A 383 -15.85 -8.76 -40.85
CA THR A 383 -14.84 -8.00 -41.60
C THR A 383 -13.44 -8.57 -41.34
N SER A 384 -13.02 -9.40 -42.28
CA SER A 384 -11.63 -9.77 -42.54
C SER A 384 -10.98 -8.66 -43.35
N MET A 385 -9.80 -8.19 -42.93
CA MET A 385 -8.85 -7.53 -43.83
C MET A 385 -7.55 -8.34 -43.83
N ALA A 386 -7.36 -9.06 -44.93
CA ALA A 386 -6.07 -9.49 -45.42
C ALA A 386 -5.57 -8.40 -46.37
N GLU A 387 -4.30 -8.01 -46.26
CA GLU A 387 -3.60 -7.32 -47.33
C GLU A 387 -2.32 -8.09 -47.66
N ASP A 388 -2.14 -8.23 -48.97
CA ASP A 388 -1.18 -9.00 -49.74
C ASP A 388 0.16 -8.28 -49.93
N GLU A 389 1.17 -9.13 -50.16
CA GLU A 389 2.29 -9.03 -51.12
C GLU A 389 3.11 -7.75 -51.31
N SER A 390 4.44 -7.88 -51.18
CA SER A 390 5.35 -7.78 -52.34
C SER A 390 6.81 -8.14 -52.02
N ASP A 391 7.30 -9.16 -52.73
CA ASP A 391 8.57 -9.33 -53.43
C ASP A 391 9.85 -8.58 -53.00
N SER A 392 10.93 -9.36 -52.81
CA SER A 392 12.18 -9.10 -53.52
C SER A 392 13.07 -10.36 -53.60
N GLU A 393 13.36 -10.74 -54.85
CA GLU A 393 14.34 -11.73 -55.26
C GLU A 393 15.77 -11.27 -54.92
N CYS A 394 16.66 -12.20 -54.55
CA CYS A 394 18.05 -12.12 -54.99
C CYS A 394 18.62 -13.51 -55.27
N VAL A 395 19.30 -13.55 -56.39
CA VAL A 395 19.70 -14.67 -57.23
C VAL A 395 21.11 -15.14 -56.90
N SER A 396 21.27 -16.46 -56.80
CA SER A 396 22.45 -17.29 -57.15
C SER A 396 23.81 -17.08 -56.45
N LYS A 397 24.40 -18.18 -55.99
CA LYS A 397 25.48 -18.85 -56.75
C LYS A 397 25.79 -20.25 -56.22
N SER A 398 26.10 -21.08 -57.19
CA SER A 398 26.29 -22.52 -57.25
C SER A 398 27.67 -23.00 -56.78
N ASN A 399 27.73 -24.30 -56.51
CA ASN A 399 28.71 -25.32 -56.95
C ASN A 399 28.76 -26.41 -55.86
N ASP A 400 28.27 -27.63 -56.11
CA ASP A 400 28.96 -28.75 -56.78
C ASP A 400 30.31 -29.05 -56.07
N THR A 401 30.64 -30.25 -55.58
CA THR A 401 30.60 -31.60 -56.17
C THR A 401 30.96 -32.59 -55.02
N GLU A 402 30.28 -33.71 -54.82
CA GLU A 402 30.54 -35.05 -55.41
C GLU A 402 31.36 -36.04 -54.54
N SER A 403 30.67 -37.15 -54.22
CA SER A 403 31.15 -38.54 -54.11
C SER A 403 32.12 -38.97 -53.00
N GLY A 404 31.91 -40.20 -52.50
CA GLY A 404 32.97 -40.93 -51.80
C GLY A 404 32.57 -42.08 -50.89
N ARG A 405 31.82 -43.08 -51.39
CA ARG A 405 31.83 -44.45 -50.84
C ARG A 405 33.28 -44.92 -50.63
N ARG A 406 33.58 -45.60 -49.52
CA ARG A 406 34.38 -46.85 -49.55
C ARG A 406 34.33 -47.66 -48.27
N GLU A 407 34.14 -48.95 -48.49
CA GLU A 407 34.15 -50.07 -47.59
C GLU A 407 35.54 -50.35 -46.99
N SER A 408 35.54 -51.14 -45.92
CA SER A 408 36.70 -51.72 -45.23
C SER A 408 37.63 -52.54 -46.16
N PRO A 409 38.84 -52.89 -45.67
CA PRO A 409 39.02 -54.32 -45.38
C PRO A 409 39.87 -54.66 -44.14
N ARG A 410 39.56 -55.86 -43.63
CA ARG A 410 40.34 -56.69 -42.69
C ARG A 410 41.79 -56.93 -43.14
N ARG A 411 42.69 -57.11 -42.16
CA ARG A 411 43.74 -58.16 -42.06
C ARG A 411 44.23 -58.19 -40.61
N LYS A 412 43.90 -59.19 -39.77
CA LYS A 412 44.55 -60.51 -39.60
C LYS A 412 46.09 -60.46 -39.58
N SER A 413 46.68 -60.58 -38.39
CA SER A 413 47.62 -61.66 -38.04
C SER A 413 48.02 -61.55 -36.57
N ASN A 414 47.53 -62.52 -35.79
CA ASN A 414 48.23 -63.06 -34.62
C ASN A 414 49.19 -64.14 -35.18
N PRO A 415 50.35 -64.41 -34.56
CA PRO A 415 50.36 -65.39 -33.47
C PRO A 415 51.30 -64.96 -32.32
N ASN A 416 50.89 -65.14 -31.06
CA ASN A 416 51.24 -66.30 -30.25
C ASN A 416 52.65 -66.86 -30.50
N ILE A 417 53.64 -66.46 -29.69
CA ILE A 417 54.49 -67.41 -28.98
C ILE A 417 54.66 -66.94 -27.52
N PRO A 418 54.38 -67.84 -26.55
CA PRO A 418 54.68 -67.68 -25.14
C PRO A 418 56.01 -68.35 -24.78
N GLU A 419 56.81 -67.70 -23.96
CA GLU A 419 57.85 -68.34 -23.13
C GLU A 419 57.66 -67.73 -21.74
N THR A 420 56.92 -68.37 -20.84
CA THR A 420 57.33 -69.57 -20.10
C THR A 420 58.72 -69.37 -19.55
N ILE A 421 58.77 -69.12 -18.24
CA ILE A 421 59.91 -69.42 -17.40
C ILE A 421 60.26 -70.89 -17.66
N PRO A 422 61.47 -71.17 -18.17
CA PRO A 422 62.15 -72.41 -17.90
C PRO A 422 63.08 -72.18 -16.70
N GLU A 423 63.43 -73.20 -15.94
CA GLU A 423 63.63 -74.59 -16.40
C GLU A 423 62.48 -75.30 -17.10
#